data_AF-I1BGU1-F1
#
_entry.id   AF-I1BGU1-F1
#
_cell.length_a   1.000
_cell.length_b   1.000
_cell.length_c   1.000
_cell.angle_alpha   90.00
_cell.angle_beta   90.00
_cell.angle_gamma   90.00
#
_symmetry.space_group_name_H-M   'P 1'
#
loop_
_entity.id
_entity.type
_entity.pdbx_description
1 polymer ?
#
loop_
_entity_poly.entity_id
_entity_poly.type
_entity_poly.pdbx_seq_one_letter_code
_entity_poly.pdbx_strand_id
1 'polypeptide(L)'
;MHQNKADRVDIKAPELYGWNLLAAANAVEYTPLLNQKLAADAGLLKLRKYDDIEDHPTMVPIALDEIHRNTNLDEPLVKLNPEHKSVSPFLSFWDFHNAYTNFETTPTKVAESLLVKLEASKSMNYMRFLSSDILQQAEQSTLRYKSKNPLSQLDGVFVAVKEEVDIQGLETKSGTSFINDGKPALQDSTIVAKLKKAGAIVVGSTVMNELGWDTFTVNPNTGVPKNPYKKVLHSCGGSSGGCSGSVAAGLFPFTIGADGGGSIRIPSAFCGLYGLKTTWGRVSAYGGATLDPSLGSYGPIAATADDMTIAYSAIAGPDPKDPYTLQQPSVSLADYEKCSDLSDLTIAIVPEWNKLSNEVAILEKFDQVQTYLKQLGARIVEIDIPDLELAHTGKLWLTCFILNTHLFFFKLYLKAHTVTICSEMSNFASKFSHKRSSFLAYTRIMSVVADILKIKELT
;
A
#
# COMPACT_ATOMS: atom_id res chain seq x y z
N MET A 1 26.90 3.18 22.47
CA MET A 1 27.91 2.32 21.81
C MET A 1 27.96 2.69 20.35
N HIS A 2 29.13 3.03 19.82
CA HIS A 2 29.32 3.28 18.39
C HIS A 2 29.29 1.94 17.63
N GLN A 3 28.16 1.57 17.04
CA GLN A 3 28.10 0.58 15.97
C GLN A 3 27.77 1.31 14.67
N ASN A 4 28.81 1.76 13.97
CA ASN A 4 28.69 2.28 12.63
C ASN A 4 29.77 1.61 11.77
N LYS A 5 29.34 0.83 10.76
CA LYS A 5 29.95 0.65 9.41
C LYS A 5 29.89 -0.74 8.73
N ALA A 6 29.45 -1.86 9.32
CA ALA A 6 29.75 -3.15 8.67
C ALA A 6 28.79 -4.34 8.87
N ASP A 7 27.49 -4.14 9.15
CA ASP A 7 26.57 -5.28 9.38
C ASP A 7 25.46 -5.48 8.35
N ARG A 8 25.51 -4.79 7.20
CA ARG A 8 24.60 -5.09 6.11
C ARG A 8 24.89 -6.49 5.59
N VAL A 9 23.90 -7.37 5.66
CA VAL A 9 23.96 -8.67 4.99
C VAL A 9 23.81 -8.40 3.50
N ASP A 10 24.89 -8.56 2.73
CA ASP A 10 24.75 -8.79 1.29
C ASP A 10 23.97 -10.10 1.13
N ILE A 11 22.65 -9.99 0.98
CA ILE A 11 21.79 -11.14 0.74
C ILE A 11 22.10 -11.63 -0.66
N LYS A 12 23.00 -12.61 -0.74
CA LYS A 12 23.35 -13.30 -1.98
C LYS A 12 22.33 -14.41 -2.22
N ALA A 13 21.36 -14.13 -3.08
CA ALA A 13 20.40 -15.11 -3.57
C ALA A 13 20.58 -15.30 -5.08
N PRO A 14 20.43 -16.53 -5.60
CA PRO A 14 20.46 -16.76 -7.04
C PRO A 14 19.20 -16.18 -7.71
N GLU A 15 19.36 -15.61 -8.89
CA GLU A 15 18.23 -15.26 -9.75
C GLU A 15 17.67 -16.50 -10.43
N LEU A 16 16.43 -16.86 -10.11
CA LEU A 16 15.79 -18.08 -10.61
C LEU A 16 14.49 -17.73 -11.34
N TYR A 17 14.29 -18.35 -12.50
CA TYR A 17 13.12 -18.16 -13.34
C TYR A 17 12.55 -19.50 -13.81
N GLY A 18 11.26 -19.52 -14.17
CA GLY A 18 10.60 -20.67 -14.77
C GLY A 18 10.78 -21.97 -13.97
N TRP A 19 11.21 -23.04 -14.65
CA TRP A 19 11.40 -24.36 -14.05
C TRP A 19 12.42 -24.38 -12.91
N ASN A 20 13.47 -23.57 -12.99
CA ASN A 20 14.49 -23.52 -11.94
C ASN A 20 13.92 -22.94 -10.64
N LEU A 21 13.08 -21.91 -10.74
CA LEU A 21 12.38 -21.34 -9.57
C LEU A 21 11.41 -22.34 -8.96
N LEU A 22 10.65 -23.07 -9.79
CA LEU A 22 9.72 -24.07 -9.31
C LEU A 22 10.43 -25.25 -8.63
N ALA A 23 11.53 -25.73 -9.22
CA ALA A 23 12.37 -26.76 -8.63
C ALA A 23 12.95 -26.32 -7.29
N ALA A 24 13.45 -25.09 -7.19
CA ALA A 24 13.94 -24.52 -5.94
C ALA A 24 12.83 -24.41 -4.88
N ALA A 25 11.65 -23.93 -5.24
CA ALA A 25 10.52 -23.85 -4.31
C ALA A 25 10.12 -25.22 -3.75
N ASN A 26 10.06 -26.25 -4.60
CA ASN A 26 9.83 -27.63 -4.16
C ASN A 26 10.97 -28.12 -3.25
N ALA A 27 12.23 -27.88 -3.63
CA ALA A 27 13.38 -28.32 -2.83
C ALA A 27 13.38 -27.69 -1.43
N VAL A 28 13.08 -26.39 -1.33
CA VAL A 28 13.00 -25.67 -0.05
C VAL A 28 11.89 -26.23 0.83
N GLU A 29 10.73 -26.57 0.26
CA GLU A 29 9.59 -27.10 1.01
C GLU A 29 9.83 -28.51 1.57
N TYR A 30 10.52 -29.37 0.81
CA TYR A 30 10.71 -30.78 1.19
C TYR A 30 12.09 -31.10 1.80
N THR A 31 13.00 -30.12 1.92
CA THR A 31 14.36 -30.32 2.45
C THR A 31 14.60 -29.47 3.72
N PRO A 32 14.41 -30.03 4.92
CA PRO A 32 14.51 -29.28 6.19
C PRO A 32 15.86 -28.64 6.51
N LEU A 33 16.95 -29.03 5.86
CA LEU A 33 18.27 -28.38 6.06
C LEU A 33 18.45 -27.17 5.15
N LEU A 34 17.82 -27.20 3.96
CA LEU A 34 17.95 -26.12 2.98
C LEU A 34 17.22 -24.87 3.44
N ASN A 35 16.03 -25.04 4.02
CA ASN A 35 15.26 -23.91 4.52
C ASN A 35 16.01 -23.19 5.67
N GLN A 36 16.58 -23.92 6.64
CA GLN A 36 17.37 -23.36 7.75
C GLN A 36 18.58 -22.60 7.26
N LYS A 37 19.28 -23.15 6.25
CA LYS A 37 20.38 -22.46 5.60
C LYS A 37 19.92 -21.15 4.96
N LEU A 38 18.82 -21.15 4.21
CA LEU A 38 18.29 -19.92 3.60
C LEU A 38 17.90 -18.87 4.65
N ALA A 39 17.26 -19.26 5.75
CA ALA A 39 16.95 -18.34 6.84
C ALA A 39 18.22 -17.78 7.51
N ALA A 40 19.26 -18.61 7.68
CA ALA A 40 20.55 -18.17 8.21
C ALA A 40 21.25 -17.18 7.28
N ASP A 41 21.33 -17.52 5.99
CA ASP A 41 21.97 -16.71 4.93
C ASP A 41 21.23 -15.38 4.72
N ALA A 42 19.89 -15.36 4.86
CA ALA A 42 19.07 -14.16 4.83
C ALA A 42 19.18 -13.30 6.11
N GLY A 43 20.00 -13.72 7.08
CA GLY A 43 20.21 -12.97 8.32
C GLY A 43 19.09 -13.12 9.35
N LEU A 44 18.04 -13.90 9.09
CA LEU A 44 16.89 -14.05 10.00
C LEU A 44 17.28 -14.65 11.36
N LEU A 45 18.34 -15.46 11.41
CA LEU A 45 18.86 -16.03 12.66
C LEU A 45 19.79 -15.09 13.42
N LYS A 46 20.21 -13.95 12.85
CA LYS A 46 21.08 -12.97 13.54
C LYS A 46 20.38 -12.37 14.76
N LEU A 47 19.06 -12.20 14.72
CA LEU A 47 18.28 -11.67 15.84
C LEU A 47 18.42 -12.53 17.11
N ARG A 48 18.69 -13.83 16.98
CA ARG A 48 18.91 -14.72 18.14
C ARG A 48 20.22 -14.46 18.89
N LYS A 49 21.11 -13.64 18.32
CA LYS A 49 22.38 -13.26 18.94
C LYS A 49 22.25 -12.03 19.83
N TYR A 50 21.13 -11.31 19.76
CA TYR A 50 20.83 -10.18 20.62
C TYR A 50 20.07 -10.73 21.84
N ASP A 51 20.78 -10.93 22.94
CA ASP A 51 20.24 -11.37 24.24
C ASP A 51 20.12 -10.21 25.25
N ASP A 52 20.46 -9.00 24.81
CA ASP A 52 20.56 -7.76 25.58
C ASP A 52 19.46 -6.72 25.24
N ILE A 53 18.37 -7.15 24.59
CA ILE A 53 17.21 -6.28 24.33
C ILE A 53 16.37 -6.17 25.61
N GLU A 54 16.58 -5.08 26.35
CA GLU A 54 15.83 -4.78 27.57
C GLU A 54 14.43 -4.21 27.31
N ASP A 55 14.18 -3.68 26.10
CA ASP A 55 12.91 -3.07 25.71
C ASP A 55 11.76 -4.08 25.69
N HIS A 56 10.59 -3.63 26.15
CA HIS A 56 9.37 -4.41 26.02
C HIS A 56 8.91 -4.47 24.56
N PRO A 57 8.33 -5.61 24.12
CA PRO A 57 7.82 -5.74 22.76
C PRO A 57 6.72 -4.71 22.49
N THR A 58 6.92 -3.88 21.47
CA THR A 58 5.89 -2.94 21.00
C THR A 58 5.03 -3.62 19.95
N MET A 59 3.74 -3.64 20.23
CA MET A 59 2.76 -4.40 19.47
C MET A 59 2.03 -3.47 18.48
N VAL A 60 1.69 -2.26 18.90
CA VAL A 60 1.01 -1.25 18.06
C VAL A 60 1.98 -0.09 17.80
N PRO A 61 2.10 0.41 16.56
CA PRO A 61 3.02 1.52 16.23
C PRO A 61 2.43 2.89 16.61
N ILE A 62 1.78 2.99 17.78
CA ILE A 62 1.25 4.24 18.32
C ILE A 62 1.88 4.43 19.70
N ALA A 63 2.61 5.53 19.88
CA ALA A 63 3.11 5.92 21.18
C ALA A 63 1.92 6.22 22.11
N LEU A 64 1.96 5.76 23.37
CA LEU A 64 0.81 5.83 24.28
C LEU A 64 0.32 7.27 24.52
N ASP A 65 1.24 8.23 24.49
CA ASP A 65 1.01 9.67 24.61
C ASP A 65 0.38 10.31 23.38
N GLU A 66 0.48 9.66 22.21
CA GLU A 66 -0.14 10.09 20.95
C GLU A 66 -1.50 9.43 20.68
N ILE A 67 -2.02 8.62 21.61
CA ILE A 67 -3.37 8.04 21.49
C ILE A 67 -4.41 9.14 21.72
N HIS A 68 -5.15 9.47 20.67
CA HIS A 68 -6.26 10.42 20.72
C HIS A 68 -7.58 9.66 20.64
N ARG A 69 -8.60 10.04 21.41
CA ARG A 69 -9.96 9.51 21.21
C ARG A 69 -10.71 10.40 20.25
N ASN A 70 -10.77 10.02 18.98
CA ASN A 70 -11.63 10.69 18.01
C ASN A 70 -12.98 9.98 17.93
N THR A 71 -14.03 10.68 18.36
CA THR A 71 -15.42 10.22 18.26
C THR A 71 -16.22 10.96 17.19
N ASN A 72 -15.59 11.86 16.43
CA ASN A 72 -16.27 12.63 15.39
C ASN A 72 -16.36 11.81 14.10
N LEU A 73 -17.46 11.07 13.94
CA LEU A 73 -17.67 10.15 12.83
C LEU A 73 -18.09 10.83 11.52
N ASP A 74 -18.49 12.10 11.59
CA ASP A 74 -19.04 12.87 10.46
C ASP A 74 -18.21 14.14 10.19
N GLU A 75 -16.91 13.97 9.95
CA GLU A 75 -16.09 15.06 9.41
C GLU A 75 -16.49 15.32 7.94
N PRO A 76 -16.86 16.56 7.58
CA PRO A 76 -17.20 16.88 6.20
C PRO A 76 -15.98 16.75 5.30
N LEU A 77 -16.21 16.35 4.05
CA LEU A 77 -15.15 16.29 3.05
C LEU A 77 -14.52 17.67 2.86
N VAL A 78 -13.19 17.71 2.89
CA VAL A 78 -12.44 18.95 2.68
C VAL A 78 -12.64 19.41 1.24
N LYS A 79 -12.89 20.71 1.08
CA LYS A 79 -12.95 21.38 -0.21
C LYS A 79 -11.61 22.07 -0.46
N LEU A 80 -10.90 21.66 -1.51
CA LEU A 80 -9.65 22.32 -1.89
C LEU A 80 -9.95 23.66 -2.57
N ASN A 81 -9.04 24.62 -2.42
CA ASN A 81 -9.14 25.95 -3.01
C ASN A 81 -8.61 25.94 -4.46
N PRO A 82 -9.42 26.36 -5.46
CA PRO A 82 -9.00 26.40 -6.86
C PRO A 82 -7.83 27.36 -7.13
N GLU A 83 -7.58 28.36 -6.27
CA GLU A 83 -6.45 29.29 -6.42
C GLU A 83 -5.09 28.61 -6.23
N HIS A 84 -5.07 27.47 -5.55
CA HIS A 84 -3.87 26.67 -5.26
C HIS A 84 -3.78 25.39 -6.12
N LYS A 85 -4.51 25.33 -7.24
CA LYS A 85 -4.52 24.16 -8.13
C LYS A 85 -3.10 23.82 -8.64
N SER A 86 -2.71 22.57 -8.45
CA SER A 86 -1.47 21.99 -8.98
C SER A 86 -1.42 22.06 -10.51
N VAL A 87 -0.25 22.41 -11.06
CA VAL A 87 0.02 22.33 -12.49
C VAL A 87 0.43 20.90 -12.84
N SER A 88 -0.27 20.27 -13.78
CA SER A 88 0.01 18.90 -14.19
C SER A 88 -0.32 18.67 -15.66
N PRO A 89 0.44 17.81 -16.38
CA PRO A 89 0.05 17.33 -17.70
C PRO A 89 -1.05 16.25 -17.64
N PHE A 90 -1.33 15.70 -16.45
CA PHE A 90 -2.43 14.75 -16.24
C PHE A 90 -3.73 15.50 -15.95
N LEU A 91 -4.84 14.94 -16.42
CA LEU A 91 -6.16 15.36 -15.95
C LEU A 91 -6.32 14.97 -14.48
N SER A 92 -6.62 15.96 -13.65
CA SER A 92 -6.87 15.84 -12.21
C SER A 92 -8.36 15.86 -11.91
N PHE A 93 -8.76 15.59 -10.66
CA PHE A 93 -10.14 15.72 -10.21
C PHE A 93 -10.70 17.13 -10.52
N TRP A 94 -9.87 18.17 -10.50
CA TRP A 94 -10.27 19.53 -10.86
C TRP A 94 -10.81 19.64 -12.27
N ASP A 95 -10.13 19.01 -13.22
CA ASP A 95 -10.48 19.10 -14.63
C ASP A 95 -11.83 18.42 -14.89
N PHE A 96 -12.05 17.27 -14.24
CA PHE A 96 -13.34 16.58 -14.28
C PHE A 96 -14.44 17.41 -13.59
N HIS A 97 -14.22 17.83 -12.34
CA HIS A 97 -15.21 18.59 -11.57
C HIS A 97 -15.61 19.91 -12.25
N ASN A 98 -14.64 20.65 -12.79
CA ASN A 98 -14.89 21.91 -13.49
C ASN A 98 -15.64 21.67 -14.81
N ALA A 99 -15.23 20.68 -15.60
CA ALA A 99 -15.90 20.37 -16.87
C ALA A 99 -17.34 19.90 -16.66
N TYR A 100 -17.63 19.19 -15.57
CA TYR A 100 -19.00 18.80 -15.19
C TYR A 100 -19.83 19.99 -14.71
N THR A 101 -19.23 20.87 -13.89
CA THR A 101 -19.88 22.07 -13.36
C THR A 101 -20.20 23.08 -14.48
N ASN A 102 -19.33 23.20 -15.47
CA ASN A 102 -19.49 24.08 -16.63
C ASN A 102 -20.31 23.45 -17.77
N PHE A 103 -20.79 22.21 -17.61
CA PHE A 103 -21.52 21.46 -18.63
C PHE A 103 -20.74 21.24 -19.95
N GLU A 104 -19.41 21.24 -19.90
CA GLU A 104 -18.53 20.94 -21.04
C GLU A 104 -18.58 19.45 -21.40
N THR A 105 -18.73 18.60 -20.39
CA THR A 105 -19.01 17.17 -20.54
C THR A 105 -19.86 16.67 -19.35
N THR A 106 -20.15 15.37 -19.30
CA THR A 106 -20.87 14.74 -18.19
C THR A 106 -20.11 13.51 -17.70
N PRO A 107 -20.31 13.11 -16.42
CA PRO A 107 -19.79 11.85 -15.91
C PRO A 107 -20.15 10.66 -16.81
N THR A 108 -21.38 10.60 -17.36
CA THR A 108 -21.80 9.52 -18.29
C THR A 108 -20.96 9.49 -19.57
N LYS A 109 -20.71 10.63 -20.21
CA LYS A 109 -19.84 10.69 -21.40
C LYS A 109 -18.40 10.29 -21.08
N VAL A 110 -17.91 10.67 -19.91
CA VAL A 110 -16.57 10.27 -19.45
C VAL A 110 -16.52 8.77 -19.17
N ALA A 111 -17.57 8.16 -18.60
CA ALA A 111 -17.66 6.72 -18.38
C ALA A 111 -17.56 5.94 -19.70
N GLU A 112 -18.30 6.35 -20.73
CA GLU A 112 -18.26 5.74 -22.06
C GLU A 112 -16.84 5.79 -22.66
N SER A 113 -16.18 6.96 -22.57
CA SER A 113 -14.81 7.12 -23.05
C SER A 113 -13.81 6.29 -22.24
N LEU A 114 -13.96 6.24 -20.92
CA LEU A 114 -13.09 5.47 -20.03
C LEU A 114 -13.20 3.96 -20.30
N LEU A 115 -14.40 3.42 -20.51
CA LEU A 115 -14.59 2.00 -20.83
C LEU A 115 -13.87 1.61 -22.14
N VAL A 116 -13.90 2.48 -23.15
CA VAL A 116 -13.13 2.29 -24.40
C VAL A 116 -11.63 2.29 -24.13
N LYS A 117 -11.14 3.22 -23.31
CA LYS A 117 -9.71 3.29 -22.94
C LYS A 117 -9.28 2.07 -22.11
N LEU A 118 -10.12 1.61 -21.20
CA LEU A 118 -9.87 0.41 -20.40
C LEU A 118 -9.73 -0.82 -21.29
N GLU A 119 -10.65 -0.99 -22.26
CA GLU A 119 -10.57 -2.06 -23.27
C GLU A 119 -9.26 -1.99 -24.06
N ALA A 120 -8.91 -0.81 -24.58
CA ALA A 120 -7.67 -0.61 -25.33
C ALA A 120 -6.41 -0.85 -24.48
N SER A 121 -6.49 -0.63 -23.16
CA SER A 121 -5.38 -0.81 -22.22
C SER A 121 -5.21 -2.23 -21.69
N LYS A 122 -6.06 -3.21 -22.07
CA LYS A 122 -6.00 -4.59 -21.55
C LYS A 122 -4.61 -5.23 -21.67
N SER A 123 -3.89 -4.94 -22.75
CA SER A 123 -2.53 -5.43 -22.96
C SER A 123 -1.50 -4.90 -21.95
N MET A 124 -1.82 -3.81 -21.24
CA MET A 124 -1.02 -3.21 -20.17
C MET A 124 -1.27 -3.84 -18.80
N ASN A 125 -2.38 -4.57 -18.65
CA ASN A 125 -2.69 -5.40 -17.49
C ASN A 125 -2.76 -4.65 -16.14
N TYR A 126 -3.55 -3.58 -16.07
CA TYR A 126 -3.71 -2.80 -14.83
C TYR A 126 -4.90 -3.22 -13.97
N MET A 127 -6.00 -3.64 -14.60
CA MET A 127 -7.26 -3.94 -13.94
C MET A 127 -7.48 -5.45 -13.84
N ARG A 128 -8.02 -5.92 -12.72
CA ARG A 128 -8.46 -7.30 -12.56
C ARG A 128 -9.96 -7.44 -12.86
N PHE A 129 -10.78 -6.74 -12.08
CA PHE A 129 -12.24 -6.80 -12.17
C PHE A 129 -12.79 -5.39 -12.37
N LEU A 130 -13.83 -5.27 -13.18
CA LEU A 130 -14.57 -4.04 -13.38
C LEU A 130 -15.95 -4.19 -12.73
N SER A 131 -16.44 -3.12 -12.09
CA SER A 131 -17.79 -3.08 -11.55
C SER A 131 -18.81 -3.10 -12.69
N SER A 132 -19.93 -3.79 -12.52
CA SER A 132 -20.99 -3.87 -13.53
C SER A 132 -21.85 -2.62 -13.60
N ASP A 133 -21.81 -1.76 -12.58
CA ASP A 133 -22.68 -0.60 -12.39
C ASP A 133 -22.01 0.75 -12.72
N ILE A 134 -20.83 0.76 -13.37
CA ILE A 134 -20.06 1.99 -13.67
C ILE A 134 -20.92 3.04 -14.38
N LEU A 135 -21.66 2.64 -15.42
CA LEU A 135 -22.53 3.55 -16.18
C LEU A 135 -23.71 4.06 -15.34
N GLN A 136 -24.25 3.23 -14.45
CA GLN A 136 -25.32 3.62 -13.53
C GLN A 136 -24.83 4.65 -12.50
N GLN A 137 -23.65 4.42 -11.90
CA GLN A 137 -23.02 5.39 -11.00
C GLN A 137 -22.77 6.73 -11.71
N ALA A 138 -22.30 6.68 -12.96
CA ALA A 138 -22.07 7.86 -13.80
C ALA A 138 -23.35 8.61 -14.16
N GLU A 139 -24.44 7.90 -14.48
CA GLU A 139 -25.76 8.51 -14.72
C GLU A 139 -26.27 9.25 -13.48
N GLN A 140 -26.16 8.63 -12.30
CA GLN A 140 -26.55 9.27 -11.03
C GLN A 140 -25.73 10.53 -10.75
N SER A 141 -24.42 10.51 -11.00
CA SER A 141 -23.57 11.70 -10.89
C SER A 141 -23.94 12.78 -11.90
N THR A 142 -24.19 12.41 -13.16
CA THR A 142 -24.68 13.33 -14.20
C THR A 142 -25.97 14.04 -13.77
N LEU A 143 -26.91 13.32 -13.16
CA LEU A 143 -28.15 13.92 -12.65
C LEU A 143 -27.88 14.93 -11.52
N ARG A 144 -26.93 14.66 -10.63
CA ARG A 144 -26.52 15.57 -9.55
C ARG A 144 -25.87 16.85 -10.08
N TYR A 145 -24.99 16.76 -11.08
CA TYR A 145 -24.44 17.96 -11.74
C TYR A 145 -25.52 18.74 -12.50
N LYS A 146 -26.45 18.04 -13.18
CA LYS A 146 -27.58 18.68 -13.87
C LYS A 146 -28.48 19.46 -12.92
N SER A 147 -28.69 18.96 -11.71
CA SER A 147 -29.44 19.66 -10.65
C SER A 147 -28.60 20.64 -9.83
N LYS A 148 -27.32 20.86 -10.21
CA LYS A 148 -26.35 21.72 -9.50
C LYS A 148 -26.15 21.34 -8.03
N ASN A 149 -26.23 20.05 -7.73
CA ASN A 149 -26.06 19.50 -6.39
C ASN A 149 -25.07 18.32 -6.37
N PRO A 150 -23.79 18.52 -6.78
CA PRO A 150 -22.77 17.49 -6.64
C PRO A 150 -22.48 17.20 -5.16
N LEU A 151 -22.16 15.95 -4.83
CA LEU A 151 -21.87 15.51 -3.45
C LEU A 151 -20.58 16.11 -2.89
N SER A 152 -19.57 16.26 -3.75
CA SER A 152 -18.29 16.88 -3.41
C SER A 152 -17.51 17.24 -4.69
N GLN A 153 -16.27 17.71 -4.55
CA GLN A 153 -15.34 17.87 -5.68
C GLN A 153 -14.92 16.53 -6.31
N LEU A 154 -15.17 15.39 -5.65
CA LEU A 154 -14.97 14.05 -6.19
C LEU A 154 -16.19 13.47 -6.90
N ASP A 155 -17.33 14.16 -6.90
CA ASP A 155 -18.53 13.64 -7.54
C ASP A 155 -18.28 13.41 -9.05
N GLY A 156 -18.49 12.19 -9.51
CA GLY A 156 -18.28 11.79 -10.90
C GLY A 156 -16.84 11.48 -11.27
N VAL A 157 -15.89 11.57 -10.34
CA VAL A 157 -14.48 11.23 -10.58
C VAL A 157 -14.29 9.71 -10.53
N PHE A 158 -13.69 9.13 -11.57
CA PHE A 158 -13.49 7.70 -11.71
C PHE A 158 -12.21 7.25 -11.01
N VAL A 159 -12.30 6.23 -10.17
CA VAL A 159 -11.18 5.73 -9.37
C VAL A 159 -11.16 4.20 -9.34
N ALA A 160 -9.99 3.63 -9.05
CA ALA A 160 -9.85 2.20 -8.80
C ALA A 160 -9.16 1.95 -7.45
N VAL A 161 -9.41 0.78 -6.88
CA VAL A 161 -8.79 0.35 -5.62
C VAL A 161 -8.01 -0.95 -5.85
N LYS A 162 -7.03 -1.24 -5.01
CA LYS A 162 -6.27 -2.49 -5.08
C LYS A 162 -7.17 -3.71 -4.83
N GLU A 163 -6.87 -4.85 -5.46
CA GLU A 163 -7.67 -6.10 -5.36
C GLU A 163 -7.88 -6.65 -3.95
N GLU A 164 -7.13 -6.19 -2.96
CA GLU A 164 -7.32 -6.55 -1.55
C GLU A 164 -8.35 -5.68 -0.83
N VAL A 165 -9.02 -4.75 -1.52
CA VAL A 165 -10.10 -3.91 -0.98
C VAL A 165 -11.45 -4.42 -1.50
N ASP A 166 -12.39 -4.71 -0.60
CA ASP A 166 -13.71 -5.22 -1.02
C ASP A 166 -14.51 -4.13 -1.74
N ILE A 167 -15.03 -4.54 -2.90
CA ILE A 167 -16.06 -3.82 -3.67
C ILE A 167 -17.27 -4.76 -3.74
N GLN A 168 -18.43 -4.29 -3.34
CA GLN A 168 -19.66 -5.08 -3.36
C GLN A 168 -19.89 -5.69 -4.76
N GLY A 169 -20.15 -7.00 -4.80
CA GLY A 169 -20.41 -7.72 -6.04
C GLY A 169 -19.15 -8.17 -6.80
N LEU A 170 -17.94 -7.79 -6.38
CA LEU A 170 -16.68 -8.27 -6.95
C LEU A 170 -15.94 -9.20 -5.99
N GLU A 171 -15.09 -10.06 -6.54
CA GLU A 171 -14.24 -10.96 -5.74
C GLU A 171 -12.97 -10.25 -5.26
N THR A 172 -12.64 -10.45 -3.99
CA THR A 172 -11.39 -9.98 -3.38
C THR A 172 -10.38 -11.14 -3.36
N LYS A 173 -9.51 -11.21 -4.38
CA LYS A 173 -8.60 -12.35 -4.59
C LYS A 173 -7.22 -12.20 -3.97
N SER A 174 -6.81 -10.99 -3.58
CA SER A 174 -5.47 -10.70 -3.03
C SER A 174 -4.31 -11.22 -3.89
N GLY A 175 -4.41 -11.09 -5.21
CA GLY A 175 -3.46 -11.59 -6.20
C GLY A 175 -3.44 -13.11 -6.40
N THR A 176 -4.31 -13.88 -5.74
CA THR A 176 -4.39 -15.34 -5.89
C THR A 176 -5.43 -15.74 -6.94
N SER A 177 -5.46 -17.02 -7.30
CA SER A 177 -6.55 -17.60 -8.09
C SER A 177 -7.68 -18.19 -7.23
N PHE A 178 -7.39 -18.56 -5.98
CA PHE A 178 -8.23 -19.46 -5.17
C PHE A 178 -8.91 -18.79 -3.97
N ILE A 179 -8.42 -17.65 -3.46
CA ILE A 179 -9.09 -16.93 -2.37
C ILE A 179 -10.42 -16.40 -2.91
N ASN A 180 -11.51 -16.53 -2.14
CA ASN A 180 -12.84 -16.04 -2.49
C ASN A 180 -13.32 -16.44 -3.90
N ASP A 181 -12.93 -17.63 -4.38
CA ASP A 181 -13.34 -18.13 -5.68
C ASP A 181 -14.84 -18.47 -5.74
N GLY A 182 -15.53 -17.83 -6.69
CA GLY A 182 -16.98 -17.81 -6.81
C GLY A 182 -17.70 -17.04 -5.70
N LYS A 183 -16.99 -16.21 -4.91
CA LYS A 183 -17.51 -15.60 -3.67
C LYS A 183 -17.29 -14.09 -3.66
N PRO A 184 -18.11 -13.32 -4.38
CA PRO A 184 -18.02 -11.86 -4.37
C PRO A 184 -18.33 -11.28 -2.98
N ALA A 185 -17.76 -10.11 -2.69
CA ALA A 185 -18.00 -9.40 -1.45
C ALA A 185 -19.47 -8.97 -1.33
N LEU A 186 -20.05 -9.16 -0.14
CA LEU A 186 -21.45 -8.86 0.14
C LEU A 186 -21.71 -7.36 0.36
N GLN A 187 -20.67 -6.61 0.71
CA GLN A 187 -20.72 -5.18 1.00
C GLN A 187 -19.41 -4.52 0.61
N ASP A 188 -19.45 -3.20 0.44
CA ASP A 188 -18.25 -2.39 0.23
C ASP A 188 -17.39 -2.33 1.50
N SER A 189 -16.08 -2.22 1.30
CA SER A 189 -15.13 -1.78 2.33
C SER A 189 -15.47 -0.39 2.85
N THR A 190 -14.96 -0.02 4.03
CA THR A 190 -15.11 1.36 4.52
C THR A 190 -14.49 2.37 3.56
N ILE A 191 -13.36 2.03 2.92
CA ILE A 191 -12.70 2.86 1.90
C ILE A 191 -13.64 3.12 0.71
N VAL A 192 -14.20 2.06 0.13
CA VAL A 192 -15.08 2.16 -1.04
C VAL A 192 -16.38 2.88 -0.67
N ALA A 193 -16.94 2.60 0.51
CA ALA A 193 -18.14 3.29 1.00
C ALA A 193 -17.90 4.81 1.17
N LYS A 194 -16.74 5.21 1.72
CA LYS A 194 -16.37 6.63 1.86
C LYS A 194 -16.17 7.30 0.50
N LEU A 195 -15.51 6.64 -0.45
CA LEU A 195 -15.34 7.15 -1.83
C LEU A 195 -16.70 7.34 -2.53
N LYS A 196 -17.59 6.34 -2.45
CA LYS A 196 -18.95 6.43 -3.01
C LYS A 196 -19.79 7.52 -2.31
N LYS A 197 -19.65 7.69 -0.99
CA LYS A 197 -20.30 8.80 -0.23
C LYS A 197 -19.82 10.17 -0.72
N ALA A 198 -18.55 10.29 -1.12
CA ALA A 198 -18.01 11.49 -1.76
C ALA A 198 -18.48 11.71 -3.21
N GLY A 199 -19.17 10.72 -3.80
CA GLY A 199 -19.63 10.73 -5.19
C GLY A 199 -18.62 10.21 -6.21
N ALA A 200 -17.46 9.72 -5.77
CA ALA A 200 -16.50 9.08 -6.66
C ALA A 200 -17.10 7.78 -7.23
N ILE A 201 -16.77 7.49 -8.49
CA ILE A 201 -17.21 6.29 -9.20
C ILE A 201 -16.11 5.25 -9.08
N VAL A 202 -16.35 4.21 -8.27
CA VAL A 202 -15.39 3.12 -8.09
C VAL A 202 -15.52 2.14 -9.25
N VAL A 203 -14.54 2.16 -10.14
CA VAL A 203 -14.55 1.45 -11.43
C VAL A 203 -14.29 -0.04 -11.27
N GLY A 204 -13.52 -0.43 -10.27
CA GLY A 204 -13.16 -1.82 -10.05
C GLY A 204 -11.84 -1.97 -9.30
N SER A 205 -11.31 -3.18 -9.35
CA SER A 205 -10.06 -3.53 -8.69
C SER A 205 -8.88 -3.64 -9.64
N THR A 206 -7.70 -3.19 -9.18
CA THR A 206 -6.44 -3.27 -9.93
C THR A 206 -5.69 -4.56 -9.62
N VAL A 207 -4.85 -5.03 -10.55
CA VAL A 207 -3.98 -6.18 -10.30
C VAL A 207 -2.94 -5.86 -9.22
N MET A 208 -2.57 -6.88 -8.44
CA MET A 208 -1.54 -6.78 -7.41
C MET A 208 -0.63 -8.01 -7.39
N ASN A 209 0.48 -7.90 -6.66
CA ASN A 209 1.30 -9.06 -6.34
C ASN A 209 0.51 -10.03 -5.45
N GLU A 210 0.76 -11.34 -5.57
CA GLU A 210 0.11 -12.35 -4.73
C GLU A 210 0.40 -12.07 -3.24
N LEU A 211 -0.66 -11.79 -2.48
CA LEU A 211 -0.62 -11.45 -1.04
C LEU A 211 0.23 -10.21 -0.69
N GLY A 212 0.69 -9.45 -1.68
CA GLY A 212 1.49 -8.25 -1.49
C GLY A 212 2.96 -8.50 -1.10
N TRP A 213 3.53 -9.67 -1.41
CA TRP A 213 4.84 -10.12 -0.92
C TRP A 213 6.04 -9.77 -1.79
N ASP A 214 5.82 -9.10 -2.92
CA ASP A 214 6.87 -8.66 -3.83
C ASP A 214 6.70 -7.20 -4.24
N THR A 215 7.83 -6.58 -4.58
CA THR A 215 7.99 -5.17 -4.90
C THR A 215 7.99 -4.87 -6.39
N PHE A 216 7.63 -5.85 -7.24
CA PHE A 216 7.60 -5.73 -8.70
C PHE A 216 6.22 -6.07 -9.31
N THR A 217 5.25 -6.53 -8.52
CA THR A 217 3.92 -6.94 -9.00
C THR A 217 4.00 -8.02 -10.08
N VAL A 218 4.94 -8.97 -9.92
CA VAL A 218 5.03 -10.14 -10.80
C VAL A 218 4.04 -11.20 -10.32
N ASN A 219 3.03 -11.48 -11.14
CA ASN A 219 1.98 -12.43 -10.76
C ASN A 219 1.56 -13.29 -11.97
N PRO A 220 1.95 -14.57 -12.04
CA PRO A 220 1.53 -15.48 -13.10
C PRO A 220 0.03 -15.70 -13.22
N ASN A 221 -0.75 -15.51 -12.15
CA ASN A 221 -2.21 -15.66 -12.18
C ASN A 221 -2.90 -14.50 -12.92
N THR A 222 -2.29 -13.32 -12.87
CA THR A 222 -2.90 -12.09 -13.38
C THR A 222 -2.07 -11.41 -14.45
N GLY A 223 -0.82 -11.81 -14.70
CA GLY A 223 0.16 -11.09 -15.50
C GLY A 223 0.87 -9.96 -14.73
N VAL A 224 1.79 -9.27 -15.41
CA VAL A 224 2.56 -8.14 -14.86
C VAL A 224 2.00 -6.82 -15.42
N PRO A 225 1.64 -5.84 -14.58
CA PRO A 225 1.27 -4.50 -15.05
C PRO A 225 2.48 -3.81 -15.67
N LYS A 226 2.30 -3.26 -16.88
CA LYS A 226 3.39 -2.71 -17.70
C LYS A 226 3.54 -1.22 -17.47
N ASN A 227 4.74 -0.76 -17.14
CA ASN A 227 5.02 0.65 -16.92
C ASN A 227 4.89 1.46 -18.24
N PRO A 228 4.08 2.54 -18.28
CA PRO A 228 3.80 3.26 -19.52
C PRO A 228 4.94 4.16 -20.03
N TYR A 229 6.00 4.42 -19.24
CA TYR A 229 7.03 5.42 -19.58
C TYR A 229 8.13 4.96 -20.55
N LYS A 230 8.21 3.68 -20.97
CA LYS A 230 9.37 3.18 -21.76
C LYS A 230 9.02 2.30 -22.97
N LYS A 231 9.94 2.31 -23.95
CA LYS A 231 9.95 1.45 -25.16
C LYS A 231 10.18 -0.03 -24.87
N VAL A 232 10.68 -0.35 -23.67
CA VAL A 232 10.94 -1.72 -23.18
C VAL A 232 9.98 -1.99 -22.02
N LEU A 233 9.50 -3.23 -21.91
CA LEU A 233 8.60 -3.66 -20.84
C LEU A 233 9.30 -3.62 -19.49
N HIS A 234 8.88 -2.69 -18.63
CA HIS A 234 9.28 -2.63 -17.23
C HIS A 234 8.08 -2.83 -16.31
N SER A 235 8.35 -3.29 -15.09
CA SER A 235 7.35 -3.38 -14.02
C SER A 235 6.92 -1.99 -13.54
N CYS A 236 5.67 -1.87 -13.09
CA CYS A 236 5.16 -0.69 -12.38
C CYS A 236 5.60 -0.61 -10.90
N GLY A 237 6.47 -1.51 -10.43
CA GLY A 237 6.76 -1.69 -9.01
C GLY A 237 5.60 -2.41 -8.30
N GLY A 238 5.75 -2.68 -7.00
CA GLY A 238 4.77 -3.48 -6.27
C GLY A 238 4.73 -3.27 -4.77
N SER A 239 3.71 -3.80 -4.11
CA SER A 239 2.70 -4.73 -4.67
C SER A 239 1.49 -4.08 -5.36
N SER A 240 1.36 -2.76 -5.32
CA SER A 240 0.24 -2.01 -5.92
C SER A 240 0.53 -1.58 -7.38
N GLY A 241 1.16 -2.44 -8.18
CA GLY A 241 1.60 -2.08 -9.53
C GLY A 241 0.46 -1.75 -10.51
N GLY A 242 -0.70 -2.41 -10.37
CA GLY A 242 -1.89 -2.08 -11.16
C GLY A 242 -2.42 -0.67 -10.85
N CYS A 243 -2.41 -0.28 -9.56
CA CYS A 243 -2.74 1.07 -9.12
C CYS A 243 -1.86 2.13 -9.82
N SER A 244 -0.54 2.07 -9.61
CA SER A 244 0.38 3.05 -10.21
C SER A 244 0.38 3.01 -11.73
N GLY A 245 0.32 1.83 -12.35
CA GLY A 245 0.26 1.71 -13.81
C GLY A 245 -0.97 2.39 -14.41
N SER A 246 -2.15 2.21 -13.81
CA SER A 246 -3.39 2.82 -14.28
C SER A 246 -3.42 4.35 -14.16
N VAL A 247 -2.86 4.90 -13.08
CA VAL A 247 -2.73 6.35 -12.88
C VAL A 247 -1.73 6.94 -13.87
N ALA A 248 -0.55 6.32 -14.00
CA ALA A 248 0.47 6.78 -14.94
C ALA A 248 0.05 6.66 -16.42
N ALA A 249 -0.87 5.76 -16.73
CA ALA A 249 -1.48 5.67 -18.06
C ALA A 249 -2.60 6.70 -18.30
N GLY A 250 -2.93 7.53 -17.30
CA GLY A 250 -3.99 8.54 -17.38
C GLY A 250 -5.40 7.96 -17.42
N LEU A 251 -5.60 6.75 -16.88
CA LEU A 251 -6.93 6.14 -16.77
C LEU A 251 -7.70 6.68 -15.56
N PHE A 252 -7.00 6.98 -14.47
CA PHE A 252 -7.56 7.53 -13.24
C PHE A 252 -6.66 8.65 -12.71
N PRO A 253 -7.23 9.73 -12.12
CA PRO A 253 -6.45 10.76 -11.44
C PRO A 253 -5.76 10.20 -10.18
N PHE A 254 -6.41 9.26 -9.49
CA PHE A 254 -5.83 8.52 -8.38
C PHE A 254 -6.43 7.12 -8.23
N THR A 255 -5.74 6.29 -7.45
CA THR A 255 -6.17 4.97 -7.00
C THR A 255 -5.84 4.78 -5.52
N ILE A 256 -6.46 3.80 -4.86
CA ILE A 256 -6.12 3.44 -3.47
C ILE A 256 -5.28 2.16 -3.47
N GLY A 257 -4.06 2.25 -2.91
CA GLY A 257 -3.17 1.13 -2.68
C GLY A 257 -3.06 0.79 -1.20
N ALA A 258 -2.18 -0.18 -0.89
CA ALA A 258 -1.81 -0.51 0.50
C ALA A 258 -0.30 -0.70 0.63
N ASP A 259 0.25 -0.33 1.79
CA ASP A 259 1.69 -0.25 2.06
C ASP A 259 2.02 -0.78 3.47
N GLY A 260 2.55 -2.00 3.54
CA GLY A 260 3.28 -2.52 4.72
C GLY A 260 4.80 -2.48 4.52
N GLY A 261 5.25 -2.77 3.29
CA GLY A 261 6.67 -2.87 2.94
C GLY A 261 7.25 -1.73 2.11
N GLY A 262 6.42 -0.78 1.66
CA GLY A 262 6.71 0.16 0.56
C GLY A 262 5.73 0.06 -0.60
N SER A 263 4.66 -0.74 -0.48
CA SER A 263 3.79 -1.11 -1.59
C SER A 263 2.89 0.01 -2.16
N ILE A 264 2.89 1.21 -1.59
CA ILE A 264 2.35 2.43 -2.23
C ILE A 264 3.52 3.26 -2.79
N ARG A 265 4.56 3.46 -1.98
CA ARG A 265 5.69 4.36 -2.30
C ARG A 265 6.57 3.84 -3.44
N ILE A 266 6.91 2.55 -3.43
CA ILE A 266 7.74 1.90 -4.47
C ILE A 266 7.08 1.99 -5.85
N PRO A 267 5.83 1.53 -6.06
CA PRO A 267 5.22 1.61 -7.38
C PRO A 267 4.94 3.07 -7.80
N SER A 268 4.68 3.98 -6.84
CA SER A 268 4.60 5.42 -7.16
C SER A 268 5.91 5.96 -7.69
N ALA A 269 7.05 5.62 -7.07
CA ALA A 269 8.37 6.02 -7.54
C ALA A 269 8.70 5.42 -8.93
N PHE A 270 8.35 4.16 -9.17
CA PHE A 270 8.57 3.50 -10.47
C PHE A 270 7.76 4.15 -11.59
N CYS A 271 6.57 4.66 -11.28
CA CYS A 271 5.65 5.29 -12.21
C CYS A 271 5.67 6.83 -12.14
N GLY A 272 6.61 7.47 -11.44
CA GLY A 272 6.69 8.93 -11.38
C GLY A 272 5.42 9.61 -10.83
N LEU A 273 4.81 9.02 -9.80
CA LEU A 273 3.56 9.47 -9.19
C LEU A 273 3.76 9.91 -7.73
N TYR A 274 2.75 10.59 -7.20
CA TYR A 274 2.62 10.86 -5.77
C TYR A 274 2.03 9.63 -5.07
N GLY A 275 2.62 9.19 -3.97
CA GLY A 275 2.15 8.04 -3.20
C GLY A 275 2.25 8.28 -1.71
N LEU A 276 1.10 8.28 -1.03
CA LEU A 276 1.02 8.54 0.40
C LEU A 276 0.79 7.23 1.17
N LYS A 277 1.81 6.76 1.89
CA LYS A 277 1.58 5.85 3.02
C LYS A 277 1.11 6.70 4.20
N THR A 278 -0.12 6.46 4.66
CA THR A 278 -0.66 7.15 5.82
C THR A 278 -0.08 6.61 7.14
N THR A 279 -0.23 7.37 8.22
CA THR A 279 0.03 6.89 9.58
C THR A 279 -0.79 5.61 9.85
N TRP A 280 -0.23 4.65 10.58
CA TRP A 280 -0.97 3.43 10.89
C TRP A 280 -2.25 3.74 11.69
N GLY A 281 -3.35 3.08 11.32
CA GLY A 281 -4.68 3.39 11.86
C GLY A 281 -5.34 4.66 11.29
N ARG A 282 -4.70 5.44 10.40
CA ARG A 282 -5.32 6.65 9.82
C ARG A 282 -6.49 6.36 8.88
N VAL A 283 -6.43 5.23 8.17
CA VAL A 283 -7.43 4.78 7.20
C VAL A 283 -7.88 3.39 7.62
N SER A 284 -9.20 3.19 7.69
CA SER A 284 -9.79 1.91 8.06
C SER A 284 -9.37 0.77 7.13
N ALA A 285 -9.02 -0.37 7.71
CA ALA A 285 -8.80 -1.62 7.00
C ALA A 285 -10.06 -2.50 6.91
N TYR A 286 -11.21 -2.03 7.41
CA TYR A 286 -12.44 -2.82 7.42
C TYR A 286 -12.98 -3.09 6.01
N GLY A 287 -13.32 -4.36 5.75
CA GLY A 287 -13.82 -4.84 4.46
C GLY A 287 -12.72 -4.95 3.41
N GLY A 288 -11.56 -5.49 3.77
CA GLY A 288 -10.53 -5.89 2.81
C GLY A 288 -9.91 -7.21 3.23
N ALA A 289 -9.04 -7.75 2.38
CA ALA A 289 -8.14 -8.80 2.82
C ALA A 289 -7.21 -8.27 3.92
N THR A 290 -6.78 -9.15 4.81
CA THR A 290 -5.96 -8.77 5.95
C THR A 290 -4.62 -8.22 5.47
N LEU A 291 -4.42 -6.90 5.62
CA LEU A 291 -3.14 -6.23 5.49
C LEU A 291 -2.27 -6.53 6.72
N ASP A 292 -0.97 -6.20 6.66
CA ASP A 292 -0.09 -6.29 7.83
C ASP A 292 -0.70 -5.50 9.00
N PRO A 293 -1.12 -6.18 10.07
CA PRO A 293 -1.85 -5.53 11.16
C PRO A 293 -0.95 -4.59 11.98
N SER A 294 0.37 -4.60 11.78
CA SER A 294 1.32 -3.74 12.49
C SER A 294 1.98 -2.69 11.60
N LEU A 295 2.13 -2.95 10.31
CA LEU A 295 2.83 -2.06 9.37
C LEU A 295 1.93 -1.51 8.27
N GLY A 296 0.86 -2.24 7.98
CA GLY A 296 -0.05 -2.01 6.89
C GLY A 296 -0.79 -0.69 7.04
N SER A 297 -0.83 0.08 5.96
CA SER A 297 -1.70 1.25 5.86
C SER A 297 -2.20 1.40 4.44
N TYR A 298 -3.47 1.80 4.29
CA TYR A 298 -4.02 2.18 3.00
C TYR A 298 -3.70 3.64 2.69
N GLY A 299 -3.64 3.97 1.41
CA GLY A 299 -3.41 5.34 1.00
C GLY A 299 -3.47 5.55 -0.51
N PRO A 300 -3.58 6.82 -0.92
CA PRO A 300 -3.71 7.17 -2.33
C PRO A 300 -2.38 7.10 -3.10
N ILE A 301 -2.49 6.71 -4.37
CA ILE A 301 -1.49 6.85 -5.42
C ILE A 301 -2.11 7.76 -6.49
N ALA A 302 -1.48 8.89 -6.80
CA ALA A 302 -2.11 9.95 -7.57
C ALA A 302 -1.15 10.65 -8.55
N ALA A 303 -1.72 11.25 -9.59
CA ALA A 303 -0.96 12.01 -10.60
C ALA A 303 -0.55 13.41 -10.12
N THR A 304 -1.28 13.97 -9.15
CA THR A 304 -1.01 15.29 -8.57
C THR A 304 -1.07 15.27 -7.04
N ALA A 305 -0.46 16.26 -6.39
CA ALA A 305 -0.59 16.45 -4.95
C ALA A 305 -2.05 16.74 -4.53
N ASP A 306 -2.81 17.46 -5.37
CA ASP A 306 -4.22 17.76 -5.11
C ASP A 306 -5.07 16.49 -5.15
N ASP A 307 -4.88 15.63 -6.17
CA ASP A 307 -5.56 14.33 -6.28
C ASP A 307 -5.23 13.43 -5.09
N MET A 308 -3.97 13.40 -4.65
CA MET A 308 -3.54 12.66 -3.47
C MET A 308 -4.23 13.17 -2.20
N THR A 309 -4.33 14.49 -2.06
CA THR A 309 -4.86 15.16 -0.87
C THR A 309 -6.36 15.00 -0.74
N ILE A 310 -7.11 15.18 -1.82
CA ILE A 310 -8.56 14.98 -1.81
C ILE A 310 -8.92 13.50 -1.63
N ALA A 311 -8.12 12.59 -2.18
CA ALA A 311 -8.30 11.15 -1.96
C ALA A 311 -8.04 10.78 -0.50
N TYR A 312 -6.97 11.32 0.10
CA TYR A 312 -6.67 11.16 1.52
C TYR A 312 -7.80 11.68 2.41
N SER A 313 -8.28 12.90 2.17
CA SER A 313 -9.38 13.49 2.97
C SER A 313 -10.67 12.68 2.86
N ALA A 314 -10.92 12.02 1.71
CA ALA A 314 -12.08 11.18 1.53
C ALA A 314 -12.03 9.87 2.32
N ILE A 315 -10.86 9.23 2.44
CA ILE A 315 -10.75 7.88 3.03
C ILE A 315 -10.31 7.89 4.50
N ALA A 316 -9.57 8.92 4.92
CA ALA A 316 -9.03 9.03 6.27
C ALA A 316 -10.12 9.29 7.33
N GLY A 317 -9.75 9.08 8.59
CA GLY A 317 -10.60 9.40 9.73
C GLY A 317 -11.32 8.19 10.33
N PRO A 318 -12.05 8.40 11.43
CA PRO A 318 -12.53 7.33 12.29
C PRO A 318 -13.52 6.40 11.57
N ASP A 319 -13.48 5.14 11.96
CA ASP A 319 -14.40 4.08 11.58
C ASP A 319 -14.67 3.19 12.81
N PRO A 320 -15.92 3.14 13.32
CA PRO A 320 -16.28 2.28 14.44
C PRO A 320 -16.04 0.78 14.18
N LYS A 321 -15.93 0.36 12.92
CA LYS A 321 -15.65 -1.03 12.53
C LYS A 321 -14.16 -1.37 12.56
N ASP A 322 -13.30 -0.36 12.69
CA ASP A 322 -11.85 -0.49 12.86
C ASP A 322 -11.39 0.38 14.06
N PRO A 323 -11.34 -0.21 15.28
CA PRO A 323 -11.04 0.52 16.51
C PRO A 323 -9.69 1.23 16.52
N TYR A 324 -8.74 0.86 15.66
CA TYR A 324 -7.44 1.53 15.56
C TYR A 324 -7.56 2.94 14.97
N THR A 325 -8.58 3.17 14.14
CA THR A 325 -8.85 4.50 13.58
C THR A 325 -9.36 5.50 14.60
N LEU A 326 -9.96 5.01 15.68
CA LEU A 326 -10.48 5.86 16.77
C LEU A 326 -9.36 6.40 17.67
N GLN A 327 -8.13 5.90 17.49
CA GLN A 327 -6.94 6.26 18.27
C GLN A 327 -6.11 7.40 17.63
N GLN A 328 -6.53 7.87 16.46
CA GLN A 328 -5.85 8.91 15.70
C GLN A 328 -6.47 10.29 15.93
N PRO A 329 -5.69 11.38 15.88
CA PRO A 329 -6.26 12.73 15.94
C PRO A 329 -7.16 12.99 14.73
N SER A 330 -8.03 14.01 14.79
CA SER A 330 -8.86 14.43 13.64
C SER A 330 -8.04 14.66 12.37
N VAL A 331 -8.66 14.43 11.21
CA VAL A 331 -7.99 14.69 9.94
C VAL A 331 -7.79 16.20 9.79
N SER A 332 -6.56 16.62 9.54
CA SER A 332 -6.22 18.04 9.31
C SER A 332 -5.49 18.19 7.99
N LEU A 333 -5.85 19.25 7.26
CA LEU A 333 -5.16 19.75 6.07
C LEU A 333 -4.76 21.22 6.23
N ALA A 334 -4.63 21.70 7.46
CA ALA A 334 -4.40 23.12 7.77
C ALA A 334 -3.16 23.69 7.06
N ASP A 335 -2.09 22.89 6.94
CA ASP A 335 -0.84 23.31 6.33
C ASP A 335 -0.74 22.98 4.83
N TYR A 336 -1.79 22.41 4.23
CA TYR A 336 -1.74 21.96 2.83
C TYR A 336 -1.41 23.09 1.84
N GLU A 337 -1.94 24.30 2.09
CA GLU A 337 -1.74 25.46 1.22
C GLU A 337 -0.40 26.19 1.50
N LYS A 338 0.37 25.75 2.51
CA LYS A 338 1.64 26.35 2.90
C LYS A 338 2.78 25.86 2.00
N CYS A 339 2.78 26.33 0.75
CA CYS A 339 3.72 25.86 -0.28
C CYS A 339 4.89 26.82 -0.58
N SER A 340 4.80 28.09 -0.16
CA SER A 340 5.75 29.14 -0.56
C SER A 340 6.78 29.53 0.50
N ASP A 341 6.51 29.22 1.76
CA ASP A 341 7.39 29.50 2.90
C ASP A 341 7.46 28.26 3.80
N LEU A 342 8.66 27.67 3.87
CA LEU A 342 8.97 26.50 4.67
C LEU A 342 9.93 26.86 5.83
N SER A 343 10.00 28.13 6.24
CA SER A 343 10.92 28.62 7.28
C SER A 343 10.73 27.98 8.66
N ASP A 344 9.55 27.43 8.95
CA ASP A 344 9.26 26.67 10.16
C ASP A 344 9.54 25.16 10.03
N LEU A 345 9.86 24.67 8.83
CA LEU A 345 10.09 23.26 8.57
C LEU A 345 11.56 22.89 8.76
N THR A 346 11.82 21.88 9.60
CA THR A 346 13.13 21.24 9.72
C THR A 346 13.07 19.85 9.07
N ILE A 347 13.96 19.59 8.12
CA ILE A 347 14.03 18.34 7.36
C ILE A 347 15.31 17.62 7.74
N ALA A 348 15.17 16.44 8.36
CA ALA A 348 16.30 15.58 8.66
C ALA A 348 16.67 14.71 7.45
N ILE A 349 17.96 14.59 7.15
CA ILE A 349 18.50 13.71 6.12
C ILE A 349 19.52 12.74 6.72
N VAL A 350 19.65 11.56 6.10
CA VAL A 350 20.65 10.55 6.46
C VAL A 350 21.57 10.33 5.24
N PRO A 351 22.64 11.13 5.08
CA PRO A 351 23.44 11.13 3.86
C PRO A 351 24.03 9.76 3.50
N GLU A 352 24.50 9.02 4.51
CA GLU A 352 25.06 7.68 4.30
C GLU A 352 24.03 6.68 3.80
N TRP A 353 22.77 6.80 4.23
CA TRP A 353 21.69 5.96 3.74
C TRP A 353 21.33 6.30 2.30
N ASN A 354 21.26 7.59 1.95
CA ASN A 354 20.96 8.04 0.58
C ASN A 354 22.00 7.53 -0.42
N LYS A 355 23.29 7.54 -0.05
CA LYS A 355 24.39 7.03 -0.90
C LYS A 355 24.24 5.56 -1.26
N LEU A 356 23.49 4.75 -0.48
CA LEU A 356 23.25 3.34 -0.78
C LEU A 356 22.44 3.10 -2.06
N SER A 357 21.79 4.13 -2.62
CA SER A 357 21.14 4.02 -3.92
C SER A 357 22.12 3.67 -5.04
N ASN A 358 23.40 4.06 -4.92
CA ASN A 358 24.48 3.88 -5.91
C ASN A 358 24.17 4.35 -7.35
N GLU A 359 23.03 5.00 -7.60
CA GLU A 359 22.57 5.47 -8.90
C GLU A 359 22.70 6.99 -9.00
N VAL A 360 23.62 7.44 -9.86
CA VAL A 360 23.97 8.87 -9.99
C VAL A 360 22.76 9.73 -10.29
N ALA A 361 21.88 9.28 -11.19
CA ALA A 361 20.68 10.02 -11.58
C ALA A 361 19.70 10.24 -10.41
N ILE A 362 19.65 9.31 -9.43
CA ILE A 362 18.80 9.45 -8.24
C ILE A 362 19.46 10.42 -7.24
N LEU A 363 20.77 10.27 -7.02
CA LEU A 363 21.53 11.12 -6.10
C LEU A 363 21.48 12.61 -6.53
N GLU A 364 21.67 12.88 -7.82
CA GLU A 364 21.54 14.24 -8.38
C GLU A 364 20.16 14.87 -8.12
N LYS A 365 19.10 14.05 -8.14
CA LYS A 365 17.73 14.54 -7.86
C LYS A 365 17.50 14.80 -6.38
N PHE A 366 18.10 14.01 -5.47
CA PHE A 366 18.07 14.33 -4.05
C PHE A 366 18.73 15.68 -3.76
N ASP A 367 19.87 15.96 -4.39
CA ASP A 367 20.58 17.24 -4.18
C ASP A 367 19.77 18.44 -4.72
N GLN A 368 19.11 18.27 -5.88
CA GLN A 368 18.21 19.27 -6.45
C GLN A 368 17.03 19.56 -5.52
N VAL A 369 16.36 18.52 -4.99
CA VAL A 369 15.23 18.68 -4.07
C VAL A 369 15.66 19.36 -2.78
N GLN A 370 16.78 18.95 -2.19
CA GLN A 370 17.31 19.59 -0.98
C GLN A 370 17.63 21.08 -1.21
N THR A 371 18.23 21.41 -2.34
CA THR A 371 18.53 22.80 -2.71
C THR A 371 17.26 23.63 -2.84
N TYR A 372 16.25 23.09 -3.52
CA TYR A 372 14.96 23.75 -3.70
C TYR A 372 14.24 23.99 -2.36
N LEU A 373 14.21 23.00 -1.46
CA LEU A 373 13.59 23.14 -0.15
C LEU A 373 14.31 24.19 0.72
N LYS A 374 15.65 24.26 0.66
CA LYS A 374 16.42 25.33 1.32
C LYS A 374 16.09 26.72 0.78
N GLN A 375 15.88 26.84 -0.54
CA GLN A 375 15.48 28.12 -1.16
C GLN A 375 14.10 28.60 -0.68
N LEU A 376 13.20 27.67 -0.35
CA LEU A 376 11.90 27.95 0.28
C LEU A 376 11.99 28.23 1.79
N GLY A 377 13.18 28.20 2.39
CA GLY A 377 13.41 28.52 3.80
C GLY A 377 13.56 27.30 4.73
N ALA A 378 13.38 26.07 4.23
CA ALA A 378 13.47 24.88 5.07
C ALA A 378 14.89 24.68 5.64
N ARG A 379 14.96 24.32 6.93
CA ARG A 379 16.22 23.98 7.61
C ARG A 379 16.54 22.50 7.40
N ILE A 380 17.58 22.20 6.64
CA ILE A 380 18.06 20.81 6.46
C ILE A 380 19.10 20.48 7.52
N VAL A 381 18.90 19.36 8.23
CA VAL A 381 19.80 18.85 9.27
C VAL A 381 20.23 17.43 8.95
N GLU A 382 21.51 17.14 9.08
CA GLU A 382 22.02 15.77 8.95
C GLU A 382 21.88 15.04 10.29
N ILE A 383 21.35 13.81 10.25
CA ILE A 383 21.21 12.96 11.42
C ILE A 383 21.77 11.56 11.14
N ASP A 384 22.01 10.83 12.21
CA ASP A 384 22.24 9.39 12.19
C ASP A 384 21.02 8.70 12.78
N ILE A 385 20.60 7.57 12.20
CA ILE A 385 19.52 6.74 12.74
C ILE A 385 20.19 5.49 13.31
N PRO A 386 20.37 5.39 14.65
CA PRO A 386 20.96 4.20 15.24
C PRO A 386 20.11 2.97 14.92
N ASP A 387 20.76 1.81 14.83
CA ASP A 387 20.11 0.52 14.69
C ASP A 387 19.22 0.35 13.43
N LEU A 388 19.44 1.15 12.38
CA LEU A 388 18.67 1.08 11.14
C LEU A 388 18.70 -0.32 10.48
N GLU A 389 19.84 -1.01 10.54
CA GLU A 389 19.99 -2.40 10.07
C GLU A 389 19.24 -3.40 10.97
N LEU A 390 19.19 -3.16 12.28
CA LEU A 390 18.39 -3.95 13.21
C LEU A 390 16.89 -3.74 12.94
N ALA A 391 16.47 -2.50 12.67
CA ALA A 391 15.10 -2.18 12.26
C ALA A 391 14.74 -2.83 10.91
N HIS A 392 15.66 -2.85 9.93
CA HIS A 392 15.48 -3.56 8.67
C HIS A 392 15.32 -5.07 8.90
N THR A 393 16.23 -5.67 9.68
CA THR A 393 16.20 -7.10 10.01
C THR A 393 14.95 -7.45 10.80
N GLY A 394 14.54 -6.60 11.75
CA GLY A 394 13.31 -6.72 12.52
C GLY A 394 12.05 -6.63 11.64
N LYS A 395 12.02 -5.73 10.66
CA LYS A 395 10.94 -5.66 9.66
C LYS A 395 10.90 -6.91 8.78
N LEU A 396 12.04 -7.38 8.29
CA LEU A 396 12.12 -8.62 7.51
C LEU A 396 11.64 -9.80 8.34
N TRP A 397 12.07 -9.86 9.60
CA TRP A 397 11.62 -10.87 10.56
C TRP A 397 10.12 -10.78 10.84
N LEU A 398 9.56 -9.59 11.03
CA LEU A 398 8.13 -9.38 11.25
C LEU A 398 7.33 -9.82 10.02
N THR A 399 7.78 -9.46 8.82
CA THR A 399 7.19 -9.86 7.54
C THR A 399 7.20 -11.39 7.39
N CYS A 400 8.28 -12.06 7.81
CA CYS A 400 8.36 -13.52 7.83
C CYS A 400 7.55 -14.14 8.98
N PHE A 401 7.58 -13.60 10.20
CA PHE A 401 6.92 -14.15 11.38
C PHE A 401 5.39 -14.08 11.27
N ILE A 402 4.88 -13.04 10.61
CA ILE A 402 3.49 -12.91 10.18
C ILE A 402 3.01 -14.09 9.32
N LEU A 403 3.90 -14.93 8.76
CA LEU A 403 3.49 -16.09 7.97
C LEU A 403 3.23 -17.36 8.80
N ASN A 404 3.47 -17.38 10.12
CA ASN A 404 3.51 -18.65 10.86
C ASN A 404 2.94 -18.75 12.30
N THR A 405 1.63 -18.92 12.46
CA THR A 405 1.02 -19.44 13.70
C THR A 405 -0.27 -20.23 13.41
N HIS A 406 -0.44 -21.36 14.10
CA HIS A 406 -1.74 -22.04 14.32
C HIS A 406 -1.80 -22.72 15.71
N LEU A 407 -2.88 -22.40 16.43
CA LEU A 407 -3.69 -23.08 17.46
C LEU A 407 -3.12 -24.17 18.40
N PHE A 408 -3.11 -23.85 19.71
CA PHE A 408 -3.76 -24.69 20.74
C PHE A 408 -4.40 -23.80 21.80
N PHE A 409 -5.73 -23.72 21.84
CA PHE A 409 -6.46 -23.00 22.89
C PHE A 409 -6.50 -23.85 24.17
N PHE A 410 -6.34 -23.17 25.31
CA PHE A 410 -6.57 -23.66 26.68
C PHE A 410 -5.60 -24.71 27.25
N LYS A 411 -4.57 -24.24 27.95
CA LYS A 411 -4.46 -24.50 29.40
C LYS A 411 -3.48 -23.53 30.07
N LEU A 412 -4.05 -22.78 31.01
CA LEU A 412 -3.41 -21.85 31.95
C LEU A 412 -2.92 -20.52 31.39
N TYR A 413 -3.85 -19.56 31.43
CA TYR A 413 -3.61 -18.28 32.08
C TYR A 413 -2.52 -18.40 33.15
N LEU A 414 -1.32 -17.87 32.86
CA LEU A 414 -0.35 -17.24 33.77
C LEU A 414 1.07 -17.27 33.14
N LYS A 415 1.35 -16.31 32.25
CA LYS A 415 2.56 -15.46 32.19
C LYS A 415 2.63 -14.75 30.82
N ALA A 416 2.22 -13.48 30.84
CA ALA A 416 2.28 -12.41 29.84
C ALA A 416 2.92 -12.75 28.47
N HIS A 417 2.11 -12.92 27.42
CA HIS A 417 1.64 -11.88 26.48
C HIS A 417 2.67 -11.47 25.41
N THR A 418 2.94 -12.43 24.54
CA THR A 418 3.28 -12.26 23.12
C THR A 418 2.13 -12.94 22.36
N VAL A 419 1.90 -12.67 21.06
CA VAL A 419 0.86 -13.32 20.21
C VAL A 419 -0.52 -12.64 20.17
N THR A 420 -0.62 -11.42 19.63
CA THR A 420 -1.92 -10.98 19.07
C THR A 420 -1.79 -10.30 17.72
N ILE A 421 -0.66 -9.65 17.43
CA ILE A 421 -0.56 -8.80 16.23
C ILE A 421 0.05 -9.54 15.05
N CYS A 422 0.99 -10.45 15.24
CA CYS A 422 1.48 -11.31 14.16
C CYS A 422 0.49 -12.39 13.72
N SER A 423 -0.68 -12.47 14.38
CA SER A 423 -1.63 -13.58 14.22
C SER A 423 -2.55 -13.45 13.02
N GLU A 424 -2.87 -12.24 12.51
CA GLU A 424 -4.00 -12.10 11.58
C GLU A 424 -3.67 -12.37 10.11
N MET A 425 -2.59 -11.82 9.57
CA MET A 425 -2.07 -12.21 8.25
C MET A 425 -1.56 -13.66 8.26
N SER A 426 -1.08 -14.12 9.43
CA SER A 426 -0.73 -15.51 9.67
C SER A 426 -1.95 -16.39 9.60
N ASN A 427 -3.02 -16.05 10.30
CA ASN A 427 -4.33 -16.69 10.23
C ASN A 427 -4.85 -16.64 8.79
N PHE A 428 -4.64 -15.55 8.06
CA PHE A 428 -5.09 -15.41 6.68
C PHE A 428 -4.38 -16.40 5.75
N ALA A 429 -3.05 -16.38 5.67
CA ALA A 429 -2.29 -17.30 4.81
C ALA A 429 -2.39 -18.76 5.29
N SER A 430 -2.37 -18.99 6.60
CA SER A 430 -2.44 -20.32 7.20
C SER A 430 -3.83 -20.96 7.12
N LYS A 431 -4.93 -20.18 7.04
CA LYS A 431 -6.28 -20.68 6.67
C LYS A 431 -6.23 -21.40 5.32
N PHE A 432 -5.33 -21.00 4.43
CA PHE A 432 -5.11 -21.60 3.12
C PHE A 432 -3.88 -22.50 3.05
N SER A 433 -3.33 -22.94 4.19
CA SER A 433 -2.16 -23.84 4.23
C SER A 433 -2.37 -25.15 3.44
N HIS A 434 -3.59 -25.69 3.45
CA HIS A 434 -3.98 -26.86 2.66
C HIS A 434 -3.97 -26.60 1.13
N LYS A 435 -3.88 -25.34 0.70
CA LYS A 435 -3.73 -24.88 -0.69
C LYS A 435 -2.31 -24.39 -1.00
N ARG A 436 -1.30 -24.73 -0.19
CA ARG A 436 0.10 -24.30 -0.40
C ARG A 436 0.62 -24.57 -1.82
N SER A 437 0.22 -25.68 -2.44
CA SER A 437 0.57 -26.01 -3.83
C SER A 437 -0.04 -25.07 -4.88
N SER A 438 -1.07 -24.29 -4.51
CA SER A 438 -1.72 -23.28 -5.35
C SER A 438 -1.11 -21.88 -5.21
N PHE A 439 -0.19 -21.66 -4.27
CA PHE A 439 0.60 -20.43 -4.19
C PHE A 439 1.69 -20.39 -5.26
N LEU A 440 2.12 -19.18 -5.62
CA LEU A 440 3.26 -18.99 -6.52
C LEU A 440 4.56 -19.52 -5.89
N ALA A 441 5.52 -19.92 -6.73
CA ALA A 441 6.75 -20.54 -6.28
C ALA A 441 7.55 -19.67 -5.30
N TYR A 442 7.63 -18.35 -5.53
CA TYR A 442 8.31 -17.44 -4.60
C TYR A 442 7.51 -17.28 -3.28
N THR A 443 6.18 -17.19 -3.36
CA THR A 443 5.27 -17.17 -2.19
C THR A 443 5.48 -18.40 -1.32
N ARG A 444 5.62 -19.58 -1.93
CA ARG A 444 5.94 -20.84 -1.22
C ARG A 444 7.30 -20.78 -0.53
N ILE A 445 8.35 -20.30 -1.21
CA ILE A 445 9.69 -20.14 -0.61
C ILE A 445 9.61 -19.24 0.62
N MET A 446 8.97 -18.07 0.49
CA MET A 446 8.82 -17.12 1.61
C MET A 446 8.04 -17.73 2.77
N SER A 447 6.94 -18.44 2.49
CA SER A 447 6.16 -19.13 3.51
C SER A 447 6.96 -20.20 4.24
N VAL A 448 7.76 -21.01 3.53
CA VAL A 448 8.55 -22.08 4.16
C VAL A 448 9.72 -21.52 4.98
N VAL A 449 10.39 -20.46 4.50
CA VAL A 449 11.47 -19.81 5.26
C VAL A 449 10.93 -19.21 6.57
N ALA A 450 9.73 -18.67 6.52
CA ALA A 450 9.04 -18.23 7.73
C ALA A 450 8.68 -19.35 8.71
N ASP A 451 8.38 -20.56 8.22
CA ASP A 451 8.09 -21.71 9.11
C ASP A 451 9.25 -22.05 10.06
N ILE A 452 10.48 -21.64 9.75
CA ILE A 452 11.67 -21.85 10.61
C ILE A 452 11.68 -20.91 11.82
N LEU A 453 10.98 -19.77 11.71
CA LEU A 453 10.81 -18.82 12.81
C LEU A 453 9.82 -19.31 13.85
N LYS A 454 9.16 -20.47 13.63
CA LYS A 454 8.49 -21.20 14.71
C LYS A 454 9.41 -21.25 15.91
N ILE A 455 8.94 -20.71 17.01
CA ILE A 455 9.49 -20.95 18.34
C ILE A 455 9.49 -22.47 18.46
N LYS A 456 10.65 -23.11 18.24
CA LYS A 456 10.89 -24.40 18.89
C LYS A 456 10.72 -24.06 20.35
N GLU A 457 9.70 -24.65 20.97
CA GLU A 457 9.61 -24.70 22.43
C GLU A 457 11.03 -24.95 22.94
N LEU A 458 11.54 -24.00 23.71
CA LEU A 458 12.67 -24.28 24.58
C LEU A 458 12.15 -25.37 25.52
N THR A 459 12.44 -26.62 25.16
CA THR A 459 12.32 -27.79 26.04
C THR A 459 13.12 -27.58 27.30
#